data_AF-A0AAV6CW32-F1
#
_entry.id   AF-A0AAV6CW32-F1
#
_cell.length_a   1.000
_cell.length_b   1.000
_cell.length_c   1.000
_cell.angle_alpha   90.00
_cell.angle_beta   90.00
_cell.angle_gamma   90.00
#
_symmetry.space_group_name_H-M   'P 1'
#
loop_
_entity.id
_entity.type
_entity.pdbx_description
1 polymer ?
#
loop_
_entity_poly.entity_id
_entity_poly.type
_entity_poly.pdbx_seq_one_letter_code
_entity_poly.pdbx_strand_id
1 'polypeptide(L)'
;MPKKPLPTEQEVRSYIRDRRNWGRWGKDDQRGAINLITPAKRTTAARLVKTGRSVSLSRPFPKDPGMNNALPAQHYMRTHARGKGAFAADYYGIYYHGVASTHIDALCHTWDDDAMWNGRDPKKEITFDGATWGSIEHWAEGIITRGVMLDVPRHRGVPAVTQDLPIHGWELEDILVAR
;
A
#
# COMPACT_ATOMS: atom_id res chain seq x y z
N MET A 1 -29.20 10.56 -6.85
CA MET A 1 -28.34 11.76 -6.62
C MET A 1 -27.89 12.29 -7.98
N PRO A 2 -27.79 13.61 -8.19
CA PRO A 2 -27.30 14.15 -9.46
C PRO A 2 -25.87 13.65 -9.72
N LYS A 3 -25.58 13.29 -10.98
CA LYS A 3 -24.26 12.83 -11.43
C LYS A 3 -23.26 13.97 -11.19
N LYS A 4 -22.34 13.83 -10.24
CA LYS A 4 -21.25 14.79 -10.06
C LYS A 4 -20.33 14.72 -11.30
N PRO A 5 -19.93 15.85 -11.90
CA PRO A 5 -19.10 15.84 -13.10
C PRO A 5 -17.74 15.22 -12.81
N LEU A 6 -17.22 14.43 -13.75
CA LEU A 6 -15.86 13.91 -13.69
C LEU A 6 -14.87 15.04 -13.99
N PRO A 7 -13.71 15.07 -13.32
CA PRO A 7 -12.67 16.03 -13.66
C PRO A 7 -12.14 15.75 -15.07
N THR A 8 -11.81 16.82 -15.78
CA THR A 8 -11.06 16.78 -17.04
C THR A 8 -9.62 16.33 -16.80
N GLU A 9 -8.94 15.88 -17.86
CA GLU A 9 -7.51 15.53 -17.77
C GLU A 9 -6.66 16.71 -17.27
N GLN A 10 -6.96 17.93 -17.72
CA GLN A 10 -6.25 19.13 -17.31
C GLN A 10 -6.40 19.40 -15.80
N GLU A 11 -7.59 19.19 -15.24
CA GLU A 11 -7.83 19.31 -13.81
C GLU A 11 -7.08 18.22 -13.02
N VAL A 12 -7.08 16.98 -13.49
CA VAL A 12 -6.32 15.91 -12.84
C VAL A 12 -4.82 16.23 -12.82
N ARG A 13 -4.26 16.68 -13.94
CA ARG A 13 -2.85 17.09 -14.04
C ARG A 13 -2.52 18.27 -13.12
N SER A 14 -3.43 19.24 -12.99
CA SER A 14 -3.21 20.35 -12.06
C SER A 14 -3.20 19.89 -10.60
N TYR A 15 -4.03 18.91 -10.22
CA TYR A 15 -4.01 18.37 -8.86
C TYR A 15 -2.68 17.74 -8.48
N ILE A 16 -2.08 16.97 -9.39
CA ILE A 16 -0.77 16.33 -9.17
C ILE A 16 0.30 17.41 -8.95
N ARG A 17 0.30 18.46 -9.77
CA ARG A 17 1.30 19.53 -9.70
C ARG A 17 1.09 20.46 -8.50
N ASP A 18 -0.14 20.90 -8.26
CA ASP A 18 -0.47 22.02 -7.39
C ASP A 18 -0.88 21.58 -5.97
N ARG A 19 -1.22 20.29 -5.78
CA ARG A 19 -1.66 19.74 -4.48
C ARG A 19 -0.69 18.69 -3.90
N ARG A 20 0.56 18.66 -4.37
CA ARG A 20 1.59 17.74 -3.86
C ARG A 20 2.02 18.09 -2.43
N ASN A 21 2.46 17.07 -1.68
CA ASN A 21 2.99 17.23 -0.31
C ASN A 21 4.52 17.44 -0.27
N TRP A 22 5.18 17.71 -1.40
CA TRP A 22 6.63 17.89 -1.41
C TRP A 22 7.05 19.05 -0.50
N GLY A 23 8.11 18.84 0.28
CA GLY A 23 8.60 19.81 1.26
C GLY A 23 7.74 19.97 2.52
N ARG A 24 6.54 19.38 2.61
CA ARG A 24 5.65 19.50 3.78
C ARG A 24 6.32 19.08 5.10
N TRP A 25 7.18 18.07 5.06
CA TRP A 25 7.94 17.57 6.21
C TRP A 25 9.45 17.83 6.07
N GLY A 26 9.83 18.77 5.21
CA GLY A 26 11.22 19.06 4.87
C GLY A 26 11.66 18.40 3.55
N LYS A 27 12.68 19.01 2.92
CA LYS A 27 13.24 18.57 1.63
C LYS A 27 13.90 17.19 1.70
N ASP A 28 14.34 16.80 2.89
CA ASP A 28 15.02 15.53 3.13
C ASP A 28 14.09 14.44 3.68
N ASP A 29 12.78 14.72 3.73
CA ASP A 29 11.78 13.73 4.15
C ASP A 29 11.69 12.58 3.15
N GLN A 30 11.71 11.36 3.69
CA GLN A 30 11.57 10.10 2.97
C GLN A 30 10.41 9.24 3.50
N ARG A 31 9.61 9.77 4.43
CA ARG A 31 8.48 9.07 5.05
C ARG A 31 7.15 9.45 4.45
N GLY A 32 7.00 10.67 3.93
CA GLY A 32 5.77 11.17 3.34
C GLY A 32 4.61 11.17 4.34
N ALA A 33 3.41 10.76 3.88
CA ALA A 33 2.20 10.81 4.71
C ALA A 33 2.28 9.96 5.99
N ILE A 34 3.22 9.01 6.10
CA ILE A 34 3.49 8.26 7.33
C ILE A 34 3.91 9.20 8.48
N ASN A 35 4.44 10.39 8.22
CA ASN A 35 4.70 11.40 9.24
C ASN A 35 3.45 11.84 10.03
N LEU A 36 2.24 11.61 9.49
CA LEU A 36 0.99 11.87 10.21
C LEU A 36 0.72 10.85 11.32
N ILE A 37 1.39 9.69 11.30
CA ILE A 37 1.30 8.65 12.31
C ILE A 37 2.25 8.98 13.46
N THR A 38 1.82 9.89 14.34
CA THR A 38 2.58 10.28 15.52
C THR A 38 2.46 9.24 16.65
N PRO A 39 3.35 9.28 17.67
CA PRO A 39 3.19 8.46 18.87
C PRO A 39 1.81 8.59 19.52
N ALA A 40 1.25 9.81 19.59
CA ALA A 40 -0.10 10.04 20.11
C ALA A 40 -1.19 9.37 19.25
N LYS A 41 -1.03 9.35 17.92
CA LYS A 41 -1.94 8.60 17.03
C LYS A 41 -1.83 7.10 17.24
N ARG A 42 -0.63 6.55 17.42
CA ARG A 42 -0.41 5.13 17.75
C ARG A 42 -1.14 4.75 19.04
N THR A 43 -0.96 5.52 20.12
CA THR A 43 -1.66 5.31 21.39
C THR A 43 -3.18 5.40 21.25
N THR A 44 -3.68 6.38 20.49
CA THR A 44 -5.11 6.54 20.24
C THR A 44 -5.68 5.33 19.48
N ALA A 45 -4.98 4.83 18.48
CA ALA A 45 -5.38 3.65 17.73
C ALA A 45 -5.39 2.39 18.60
N ALA A 46 -4.37 2.19 19.46
CA ALA A 46 -4.30 1.05 20.37
C ALA A 46 -5.51 0.99 21.32
N ARG A 47 -6.04 2.13 21.77
CA ARG A 47 -7.23 2.21 22.64
C ARG A 47 -8.54 1.75 21.97
N LEU A 48 -8.54 1.56 20.65
CA LEU A 48 -9.70 1.03 19.92
C LEU A 48 -9.87 -0.48 20.10
N VAL A 49 -8.83 -1.21 20.49
CA VAL A 49 -8.92 -2.65 20.74
C VAL A 49 -9.78 -2.90 21.99
N LYS A 50 -10.89 -3.64 21.81
CA LYS A 50 -11.82 -4.00 22.90
C LYS A 50 -11.89 -5.50 23.19
N THR A 51 -11.86 -6.33 22.15
CA THR A 51 -12.10 -7.79 22.28
C THR A 51 -10.86 -8.64 22.01
N GLY A 52 -9.77 -8.04 21.52
CA GLY A 52 -8.56 -8.77 21.11
C GLY A 52 -8.72 -9.61 19.83
N ARG A 53 -9.89 -9.60 19.16
CA ARG A 53 -10.08 -10.31 17.90
C ARG A 53 -9.15 -9.74 16.82
N SER A 54 -8.32 -10.60 16.26
CA SER A 54 -7.45 -10.30 15.12
C SER A 54 -8.04 -10.86 13.81
N VAL A 55 -7.87 -10.14 12.71
CA VAL A 55 -8.23 -10.57 11.35
C VAL A 55 -7.04 -10.29 10.46
N SER A 56 -6.48 -11.32 9.82
CA SER A 56 -5.42 -11.14 8.83
C SER A 56 -6.01 -10.50 7.57
N LEU A 57 -5.36 -9.45 7.07
CA LEU A 57 -5.63 -8.86 5.76
C LEU A 57 -4.63 -9.33 4.69
N SER A 58 -3.77 -10.29 5.04
CA SER A 58 -2.81 -10.89 4.13
C SER A 58 -3.38 -12.12 3.46
N ARG A 59 -3.20 -12.23 2.14
CA ARG A 59 -3.30 -13.49 1.42
C ARG A 59 -2.05 -14.33 1.69
N PRO A 60 -2.12 -15.67 1.66
CA PRO A 60 -0.93 -16.50 1.53
C PRO A 60 -0.16 -16.10 0.26
N PHE A 61 1.18 -16.17 0.30
CA PHE A 61 1.98 -15.90 -0.89
C PHE A 61 1.60 -16.88 -2.01
N PRO A 62 1.13 -16.38 -3.17
CA PRO A 62 0.54 -17.23 -4.20
C PRO A 62 1.64 -17.87 -5.04
N LYS A 63 1.76 -19.20 -4.92
CA LYS A 63 2.81 -20.01 -5.57
C LYS A 63 2.40 -20.58 -6.92
N ASP A 64 1.10 -20.59 -7.20
CA ASP A 64 0.55 -21.15 -8.43
C ASP A 64 0.37 -20.05 -9.48
N PRO A 65 0.82 -20.26 -10.73
CA PRO A 65 0.64 -19.29 -11.80
C PRO A 65 -0.85 -19.13 -12.14
N GLY A 66 -1.23 -17.94 -12.59
CA GLY A 66 -2.59 -17.66 -13.06
C GLY A 66 -2.74 -16.28 -13.69
N MET A 67 -3.94 -15.96 -14.18
CA MET A 67 -4.25 -14.68 -14.84
C MET A 67 -3.84 -13.46 -13.99
N ASN A 68 -4.05 -13.55 -12.68
CA ASN A 68 -3.71 -12.50 -11.72
C ASN A 68 -2.39 -12.77 -10.97
N ASN A 69 -1.60 -13.76 -11.41
CA ASN A 69 -0.34 -14.17 -10.79
C ASN A 69 0.67 -14.68 -11.84
N ALA A 70 1.10 -13.79 -12.74
CA ALA A 70 2.05 -14.13 -13.80
C ALA A 70 3.47 -14.44 -13.26
N LEU A 71 3.81 -13.89 -12.10
CA LEU A 71 5.09 -14.08 -11.42
C LEU A 71 4.85 -14.67 -10.02
N PRO A 72 4.53 -15.98 -9.93
CA PRO A 72 4.22 -16.62 -8.66
C PRO A 72 5.41 -16.59 -7.68
N ALA A 73 5.09 -16.59 -6.39
CA ALA A 73 6.08 -16.71 -5.34
C ALA A 73 6.80 -18.07 -5.44
N GLN A 74 8.12 -18.02 -5.30
CA GLN A 74 8.99 -19.19 -5.23
C GLN A 74 9.18 -19.55 -3.76
N HIS A 75 8.78 -20.76 -3.35
CA HIS A 75 8.99 -21.26 -2.00
C HIS A 75 9.66 -22.62 -2.05
N TYR A 76 10.91 -22.70 -1.58
CA TYR A 76 11.67 -23.94 -1.55
C TYR A 76 11.98 -24.31 -0.11
N MET A 77 11.55 -25.50 0.30
CA MET A 77 11.81 -26.06 1.63
C MET A 77 13.00 -27.02 1.55
N ARG A 78 13.87 -26.98 2.56
CA ARG A 78 14.98 -27.92 2.72
C ARG A 78 15.10 -28.37 4.17
N THR A 79 15.43 -29.62 4.40
CA THR A 79 15.82 -30.12 5.72
C THR A 79 17.34 -30.25 5.83
N HIS A 80 17.84 -29.98 7.03
CA HIS A 80 19.25 -30.04 7.37
C HIS A 80 19.43 -30.88 8.64
N ALA A 81 20.29 -31.89 8.58
CA ALA A 81 20.59 -32.71 9.75
C ALA A 81 21.31 -31.89 10.84
N ARG A 82 21.00 -32.17 12.10
CA ARG A 82 21.61 -31.55 13.28
C ARG A 82 21.74 -32.59 14.40
N GLY A 83 22.86 -33.31 14.43
CA GLY A 83 23.08 -34.41 15.38
C GLY A 83 22.06 -35.52 15.17
N LYS A 84 21.32 -35.89 16.22
CA LYS A 84 20.19 -36.84 16.15
C LYS A 84 18.88 -36.21 15.65
N GLY A 85 18.85 -34.90 15.40
CA GLY A 85 17.68 -34.17 14.92
C GLY A 85 17.90 -33.56 13.54
N ALA A 86 16.96 -32.69 13.15
CA ALA A 86 17.03 -31.90 11.92
C ALA A 86 16.37 -30.53 12.14
N PHE A 87 16.65 -29.58 11.24
CA PHE A 87 15.87 -28.35 11.12
C PHE A 87 15.42 -28.16 9.67
N ALA A 88 14.31 -27.47 9.48
CA ALA A 88 13.87 -27.01 8.17
C ALA A 88 14.38 -25.59 7.94
N ALA A 89 14.81 -25.32 6.71
CA ALA A 89 15.10 -24.00 6.19
C ALA A 89 14.28 -23.78 4.92
N ASP A 90 14.02 -22.53 4.60
CA ASP A 90 13.34 -22.19 3.36
C ASP A 90 13.96 -20.99 2.65
N TYR A 91 13.65 -20.92 1.36
CA TYR A 91 13.88 -19.76 0.52
C TYR A 91 12.53 -19.26 0.02
N TYR A 92 12.32 -17.95 0.13
CA TYR A 92 11.20 -17.26 -0.49
C TYR A 92 11.72 -16.22 -1.49
N GLY A 93 11.30 -16.35 -2.74
CA GLY A 93 11.45 -15.32 -3.77
C GLY A 93 10.07 -14.78 -4.12
N ILE A 94 9.86 -13.46 -3.98
CA ILE A 94 8.54 -12.85 -4.15
C ILE A 94 8.66 -11.64 -5.08
N TYR A 95 7.87 -11.67 -6.16
CA TYR A 95 7.53 -10.47 -6.90
C TYR A 95 6.23 -9.91 -6.31
N TYR A 96 6.33 -8.89 -5.46
CA TYR A 96 5.17 -8.36 -4.73
C TYR A 96 4.40 -7.27 -5.49
N HIS A 97 4.95 -6.68 -6.55
CA HIS A 97 4.30 -5.61 -7.34
C HIS A 97 3.35 -6.13 -8.43
N GLY A 98 2.40 -6.97 -8.01
CA GLY A 98 1.29 -7.47 -8.82
C GLY A 98 0.03 -7.62 -7.97
N VAL A 99 -1.08 -8.04 -8.56
CA VAL A 99 -2.38 -8.12 -7.84
C VAL A 99 -2.54 -9.39 -6.98
N ALA A 100 -1.57 -10.30 -7.02
CA ALA A 100 -1.67 -11.61 -6.38
C ALA A 100 -1.37 -11.56 -4.87
N SER A 101 -0.37 -10.76 -4.50
CA SER A 101 0.19 -10.70 -3.14
C SER A 101 -0.32 -9.48 -2.40
N THR A 102 -0.65 -9.63 -1.11
CA THR A 102 -0.84 -8.46 -0.25
C THR A 102 0.51 -7.76 -0.08
N HIS A 103 0.59 -6.48 -0.44
CA HIS A 103 1.82 -5.70 -0.40
C HIS A 103 1.54 -4.23 -0.07
N ILE A 104 2.60 -3.47 0.11
CA ILE A 104 2.58 -2.03 0.35
C ILE A 104 3.62 -1.42 -0.58
N ASP A 105 3.23 -0.36 -1.29
CA ASP A 105 4.11 0.40 -2.16
C ASP A 105 4.70 1.60 -1.41
N ALA A 106 6.03 1.66 -1.36
CA ALA A 106 6.75 2.79 -0.78
C ALA A 106 6.77 4.00 -1.74
N LEU A 107 7.30 5.13 -1.28
CA LEU A 107 7.33 6.38 -2.06
C LEU A 107 8.24 6.30 -3.29
N CYS A 108 9.13 5.32 -3.34
CA CYS A 108 9.99 5.06 -4.49
C CYS A 108 9.32 4.21 -5.60
N HIS A 109 8.12 3.68 -5.37
CA HIS A 109 7.51 2.70 -6.26
C HIS A 109 7.05 3.29 -7.60
N THR A 110 6.43 4.48 -7.56
CA THR A 110 5.88 5.14 -8.75
C THR A 110 6.21 6.62 -8.78
N TRP A 111 6.33 7.16 -9.99
CA TRP A 111 6.55 8.56 -10.29
C TRP A 111 5.90 8.90 -11.63
N ASP A 112 5.74 10.19 -11.90
CA ASP A 112 5.27 10.73 -13.18
C ASP A 112 6.42 11.42 -13.94
N ASP A 113 6.07 12.15 -15.00
CA ASP A 113 7.04 12.86 -15.83
C ASP A 113 7.80 13.98 -15.07
N ASP A 114 7.31 14.43 -13.90
CA ASP A 114 7.98 15.45 -13.10
C ASP A 114 9.16 14.84 -12.33
N ALA A 115 8.88 13.99 -11.32
CA ALA A 115 9.90 13.36 -10.48
C ALA A 115 9.31 12.32 -9.49
N MET A 116 10.18 11.58 -8.81
CA MET A 116 9.82 10.82 -7.61
C MET A 116 9.50 11.73 -6.41
N TRP A 117 9.07 11.12 -5.30
CA TRP A 117 8.84 11.79 -4.03
C TRP A 117 9.93 12.83 -3.67
N ASN A 118 9.48 14.04 -3.32
CA ASN A 118 10.33 15.18 -3.01
C ASN A 118 11.28 15.62 -4.14
N GLY A 119 10.86 15.45 -5.41
CA GLY A 119 11.57 16.02 -6.56
C GLY A 119 12.79 15.22 -7.00
N ARG A 120 12.90 13.96 -6.61
CA ARG A 120 14.09 13.14 -6.90
C ARG A 120 14.04 12.53 -8.29
N ASP A 121 15.20 12.45 -8.92
CA ASP A 121 15.36 11.90 -10.27
C ASP A 121 15.41 10.36 -10.21
N PRO A 122 14.40 9.65 -10.75
CA PRO A 122 14.37 8.18 -10.73
C PRO A 122 15.55 7.53 -11.43
N LYS A 123 16.17 8.20 -12.41
CA LYS A 123 17.35 7.65 -13.11
C LYS A 123 18.59 7.59 -12.22
N LYS A 124 18.58 8.34 -11.12
CA LYS A 124 19.67 8.37 -10.14
C LYS A 124 19.34 7.53 -8.91
N GLU A 125 18.10 7.62 -8.43
CA GLU A 125 17.73 7.02 -7.15
C GLU A 125 17.31 5.55 -7.25
N ILE A 126 16.93 5.06 -8.43
CA ILE A 126 16.56 3.66 -8.65
C ILE A 126 17.74 2.92 -9.29
N THR A 127 18.31 1.99 -8.53
CA THR A 127 19.48 1.21 -8.93
C THR A 127 19.17 -0.28 -8.91
N PHE A 128 20.09 -1.09 -9.45
CA PHE A 128 20.00 -2.55 -9.37
C PHE A 128 19.98 -3.05 -7.91
N ASP A 129 20.73 -2.41 -7.02
CA ASP A 129 20.85 -2.80 -5.60
C ASP A 129 19.70 -2.27 -4.73
N GLY A 130 18.82 -1.43 -5.29
CA GLY A 130 17.64 -0.90 -4.61
C GLY A 130 17.38 0.59 -4.86
N ALA A 131 16.40 1.11 -4.13
CA ALA A 131 16.06 2.54 -4.14
C ALA A 131 16.82 3.30 -3.04
N THR A 132 17.58 4.33 -3.41
CA THR A 132 18.34 5.19 -2.48
C THR A 132 17.52 6.32 -1.89
N TRP A 133 16.29 6.53 -2.37
CA TRP A 133 15.37 7.54 -1.83
C TRP A 133 13.94 7.04 -1.71
N GLY A 134 13.29 7.35 -0.59
CA GLY A 134 11.85 7.04 -0.38
C GLY A 134 11.54 5.54 -0.29
N SER A 135 12.55 4.74 0.07
CA SER A 135 12.42 3.28 0.22
C SER A 135 11.56 2.90 1.43
N ILE A 136 11.10 1.65 1.44
CA ILE A 136 10.26 1.10 2.51
C ILE A 136 10.95 1.10 3.89
N GLU A 137 12.27 1.11 3.91
CA GLU A 137 13.09 1.11 5.14
C GLU A 137 12.82 2.34 6.01
N HIS A 138 12.40 3.46 5.42
CA HIS A 138 12.01 4.65 6.18
C HIS A 138 10.72 4.47 6.99
N TRP A 139 10.00 3.35 6.78
CA TRP A 139 8.81 2.96 7.53
C TRP A 139 9.11 1.84 8.55
N ALA A 140 10.37 1.60 8.89
CA ALA A 140 10.83 0.51 9.78
C ALA A 140 10.19 0.51 11.18
N GLU A 141 9.67 1.64 11.67
CA GLU A 141 8.92 1.69 12.94
C GLU A 141 7.50 1.08 12.85
N GLY A 142 7.09 0.62 11.67
CA GLY A 142 5.78 0.04 11.42
C GLY A 142 4.66 1.07 11.25
N ILE A 143 3.60 0.64 10.56
CA ILE A 143 2.39 1.42 10.29
C ILE A 143 1.32 1.04 11.31
N ILE A 144 1.41 1.66 12.49
CA ILE A 144 0.46 1.43 13.59
C ILE A 144 -0.46 2.64 13.70
N THR A 145 -1.70 2.52 13.24
CA THR A 145 -2.67 3.62 13.29
C THR A 145 -4.11 3.09 13.23
N ARG A 146 -5.09 4.00 13.28
CA ARG A 146 -6.50 3.64 13.13
C ARG A 146 -6.78 3.28 11.67
N GLY A 147 -7.23 2.05 11.44
CA GLY A 147 -7.85 1.65 10.17
C GLY A 147 -9.34 1.98 10.13
N VAL A 148 -9.84 2.33 8.96
CA VAL A 148 -11.28 2.51 8.69
C VAL A 148 -11.62 1.73 7.42
N MET A 149 -12.43 0.67 7.54
CA MET A 149 -12.95 -0.07 6.39
C MET A 149 -14.16 0.68 5.83
N LEU A 150 -14.20 1.00 4.54
CA LEU A 150 -15.39 1.50 3.84
C LEU A 150 -15.86 0.41 2.86
N ASP A 151 -17.06 -0.12 3.08
CA ASP A 151 -17.60 -1.26 2.33
C ASP A 151 -18.41 -0.76 1.13
N VAL A 152 -17.71 -0.46 0.04
CA VAL A 152 -18.31 0.06 -1.20
C VAL A 152 -19.25 -0.96 -1.86
N PRO A 153 -18.90 -2.26 -2.03
CA PRO A 153 -19.83 -3.24 -2.57
C PRO A 153 -21.14 -3.32 -1.79
N ARG A 154 -21.07 -3.34 -0.44
CA ARG A 154 -22.27 -3.32 0.40
C ARG A 154 -23.08 -2.04 0.26
N HIS A 155 -22.42 -0.88 0.18
CA HIS A 155 -23.10 0.40 -0.04
C HIS A 155 -23.88 0.43 -1.37
N ARG A 156 -23.28 -0.14 -2.43
CA ARG A 156 -23.88 -0.26 -3.75
C ARG A 156 -24.91 -1.40 -3.87
N GLY A 157 -24.97 -2.33 -2.91
CA GLY A 157 -25.80 -3.54 -3.00
C GLY A 157 -25.33 -4.53 -4.07
N VAL A 158 -24.02 -4.55 -4.38
CA VAL A 158 -23.40 -5.43 -5.39
C VAL A 158 -22.40 -6.38 -4.75
N PRO A 159 -22.13 -7.55 -5.34
CA PRO A 159 -21.16 -8.50 -4.77
C PRO A 159 -19.71 -8.02 -4.87
N ALA A 160 -19.38 -7.18 -5.85
CA ALA A 160 -18.05 -6.63 -6.06
C ALA A 160 -18.10 -5.34 -6.90
N VAL A 161 -17.04 -4.52 -6.80
CA VAL A 161 -16.81 -3.38 -7.69
C VAL A 161 -16.19 -3.85 -9.01
N THR A 162 -16.46 -3.14 -10.09
CA THR A 162 -15.98 -3.47 -11.44
C THR A 162 -15.32 -2.25 -12.07
N GLN A 163 -14.48 -2.47 -13.09
CA GLN A 163 -13.71 -1.38 -13.72
C GLN A 163 -14.60 -0.38 -14.48
N ASP A 164 -15.73 -0.84 -15.01
CA ASP A 164 -16.76 -0.02 -15.68
C ASP A 164 -17.52 0.90 -14.71
N LEU A 165 -17.50 0.59 -13.41
CA LEU A 165 -18.12 1.38 -12.35
C LEU A 165 -17.09 1.73 -11.28
N PRO A 166 -16.16 2.66 -11.55
CA PRO A 166 -15.10 3.02 -10.61
C PRO A 166 -15.65 3.63 -9.32
N ILE A 167 -14.84 3.57 -8.26
CA ILE A 167 -15.15 4.19 -6.97
C ILE A 167 -14.82 5.69 -7.07
N HIS A 168 -15.74 6.53 -6.63
CA HIS A 168 -15.55 7.98 -6.66
C HIS A 168 -15.33 8.55 -5.26
N GLY A 169 -14.59 9.65 -5.16
CA GLY A 169 -14.29 10.28 -3.87
C GLY A 169 -15.54 10.65 -3.07
N TRP A 170 -16.59 11.15 -3.73
CA TRP A 170 -17.85 11.47 -3.07
C TRP A 170 -18.60 10.25 -2.53
N GLU A 171 -18.47 9.09 -3.16
CA GLU A 171 -19.10 7.87 -2.66
C GLU A 171 -18.46 7.44 -1.34
N LEU A 172 -17.14 7.66 -1.18
CA LEU A 172 -16.46 7.42 0.08
C LEU A 172 -17.00 8.36 1.18
N GLU A 173 -17.32 9.61 0.85
CA GLU A 173 -17.97 10.55 1.76
C GLU A 173 -19.39 10.09 2.13
N ASP A 174 -20.19 9.68 1.14
CA ASP A 174 -21.56 9.17 1.36
C ASP A 174 -21.56 7.97 2.32
N ILE A 175 -20.62 7.04 2.17
CA ILE A 175 -20.45 5.89 3.08
C ILE A 175 -20.06 6.33 4.51
N LEU A 176 -19.27 7.39 4.64
CA LEU A 176 -18.86 7.91 5.95
C LEU A 176 -20.02 8.61 6.67
N VAL A 177 -20.90 9.29 5.95
CA VAL A 177 -22.07 10.01 6.51
C VAL A 177 -23.22 9.06 6.85
N ALA A 178 -23.38 7.96 6.12
CA ALA A 178 -24.43 6.97 6.36
C ALA A 178 -24.22 6.07 7.59
N ARG A 179 -23.19 6.33 8.42
CA ARG A 179 -22.78 5.54 9.58
C ARG A 179 -23.39 6.01 10.89
#